data_AF-A0A157SFR1-F1
#
_entry.id   AF-A0A157SFR1-F1
#
_cell.length_a   1.000
_cell.length_b   1.000
_cell.length_c   1.000
_cell.angle_alpha   90.00
_cell.angle_beta   90.00
_cell.angle_gamma   90.00
#
_symmetry.space_group_name_H-M   'P 1'
#
loop_
_entity.id
_entity.type
_entity.pdbx_description
1 polymer ?
#
loop_
_entity_poly.entity_id
_entity_poly.type
_entity_poly.pdbx_seq_one_letter_code
_entity_poly.pdbx_strand_id
1 'polypeptide(L)'
;MLASLMRVYYAVFDPLIVWRRKAGRLARWGEAPAALALDLQASQARGGAGAQALGRMQRVAARYDMQGRGRGATPMMLDLAGCEGVQGFERLLHGLSSRNMSKVRRAQRLGYRVRPFVLGNHVHDVHAVKTSMPVRSGGPVLARWLLRPQQVGRQARQAQDWKAPACDTHWTLWWGVFIDAPGHRNGPLQTDERLVAYTKLARSGELVHYLDLMGHRDHLADGVMLLMHAQIARWLLEADTPATRGARAIWYGALEHGGEGLLIWKRRAGFVPVQLRLQGGSQARPAGWPWGRWRQLWQPATRGPDKAD
;
A
#
# COMPACT_ATOMS: atom_id res chain seq x y z
N MET A 1 12.13 15.60 -16.58
CA MET A 1 13.18 14.56 -16.64
C MET A 1 12.81 13.29 -15.85
N LEU A 2 12.66 13.33 -14.51
CA LEU A 2 12.37 12.13 -13.69
C LEU A 2 11.12 11.34 -14.14
N ALA A 3 10.03 12.01 -14.46
CA ALA A 3 8.81 11.34 -14.93
C ALA A 3 9.02 10.58 -16.26
N SER A 4 9.85 11.09 -17.16
CA SER A 4 10.18 10.42 -18.42
C SER A 4 11.08 9.20 -18.19
N LEU A 5 12.09 9.33 -17.32
CA LEU A 5 12.94 8.21 -16.89
C LEU A 5 12.10 7.08 -16.28
N MET A 6 11.17 7.40 -15.38
CA MET A 6 10.27 6.40 -14.79
C MET A 6 9.37 5.74 -15.85
N ARG A 7 8.92 6.48 -16.88
CA ARG A 7 8.16 5.86 -17.98
C ARG A 7 9.00 4.86 -18.76
N VAL A 8 10.24 5.21 -19.11
CA VAL A 8 11.16 4.29 -19.80
C VAL A 8 11.43 3.07 -18.93
N TYR A 9 11.69 3.26 -17.63
CA TYR A 9 11.85 2.17 -16.68
C TYR A 9 10.66 1.21 -16.70
N TYR A 10 9.43 1.71 -16.54
CA TYR A 10 8.24 0.86 -16.50
C TYR A 10 7.85 0.28 -17.86
N ALA A 11 8.18 0.94 -18.97
CA ALA A 11 7.84 0.46 -20.31
C ALA A 11 8.83 -0.59 -20.83
N VAL A 12 10.10 -0.50 -20.44
CA VAL A 12 11.19 -1.31 -21.02
C VAL A 12 11.82 -2.23 -19.99
N PHE A 13 12.32 -1.67 -18.88
CA PHE A 13 13.10 -2.44 -17.91
C PHE A 13 12.23 -3.35 -17.03
N ASP A 14 11.08 -2.86 -16.57
CA ASP A 14 10.20 -3.64 -15.70
C ASP A 14 9.68 -4.93 -16.38
N PRO A 15 9.18 -4.92 -17.64
CA PRO A 15 8.81 -6.14 -18.34
C PRO A 15 9.95 -7.15 -18.50
N LEU A 16 11.18 -6.68 -18.75
CA LEU A 16 12.36 -7.55 -18.87
C LEU A 16 12.72 -8.19 -17.52
N ILE A 17 12.68 -7.42 -16.43
CA ILE A 17 12.91 -7.93 -15.07
C ILE A 17 11.85 -8.97 -14.71
N VAL A 18 10.58 -8.69 -15.02
CA VAL A 18 9.47 -9.60 -14.79
C VAL A 18 9.69 -10.90 -15.56
N TRP A 19 9.89 -10.81 -16.87
CA TRP A 19 10.10 -11.98 -17.73
C TRP A 19 11.25 -12.86 -17.25
N ARG A 20 12.40 -12.25 -16.92
CA ARG A 20 13.59 -12.97 -16.44
C ARG A 20 13.38 -13.67 -15.10
N ARG A 21 12.55 -13.10 -14.21
CA ARG A 21 12.41 -13.58 -12.81
C ARG A 21 11.18 -14.45 -12.57
N LYS A 22 10.14 -14.34 -13.40
CA LYS A 22 8.82 -14.94 -13.17
C LYS A 22 8.90 -16.45 -12.95
N ALA A 23 9.44 -17.20 -13.90
CA ALA A 23 9.52 -18.67 -13.82
C ALA A 23 10.27 -19.15 -12.57
N GLY A 24 11.47 -18.60 -12.34
CA GLY A 24 12.30 -18.99 -11.18
C GLY A 24 11.65 -18.64 -9.83
N ARG A 25 10.90 -17.53 -9.74
CA ARG A 25 10.21 -17.17 -8.49
C ARG A 25 8.92 -17.95 -8.28
N LEU A 26 8.19 -18.27 -9.35
CA LEU A 26 7.00 -19.12 -9.28
C LEU A 26 7.38 -20.54 -8.82
N ALA A 27 8.45 -21.11 -9.38
CA ALA A 27 8.94 -22.43 -8.97
C ALA A 27 9.24 -22.51 -7.46
N ARG A 28 9.71 -21.41 -6.84
CA ARG A 28 9.97 -21.36 -5.40
C ARG A 28 8.71 -21.35 -4.53
N TRP A 29 7.54 -21.06 -5.11
CA TRP A 29 6.25 -21.17 -4.43
C TRP A 29 5.66 -22.59 -4.49
N GLY A 30 6.23 -23.47 -5.32
CA GLY A 30 5.87 -24.90 -5.37
C GLY A 30 4.59 -25.22 -6.14
N GLU A 31 3.64 -24.29 -6.19
CA GLU A 31 2.34 -24.50 -6.82
C GLU A 31 2.02 -23.43 -7.87
N ALA A 32 1.18 -23.82 -8.83
CA ALA A 32 0.64 -22.87 -9.79
C ALA A 32 -0.23 -21.83 -9.06
N PRO A 33 -0.12 -20.52 -9.40
CA PRO A 33 -0.91 -19.50 -8.72
C PRO A 33 -2.42 -19.76 -8.88
N ALA A 34 -3.13 -19.81 -7.75
CA ALA A 34 -4.58 -20.02 -7.73
C ALA A 34 -5.32 -18.86 -8.40
N ALA A 35 -6.45 -19.17 -9.04
CA ALA A 35 -7.32 -18.15 -9.62
C ALA A 35 -8.07 -17.39 -8.52
N LEU A 36 -8.07 -16.07 -8.61
CA LEU A 36 -8.83 -15.20 -7.71
C LEU A 36 -9.64 -14.20 -8.54
N ALA A 37 -10.96 -14.25 -8.42
CA ALA A 37 -11.85 -13.28 -9.05
C ALA A 37 -12.27 -12.24 -8.01
N LEU A 38 -12.07 -10.95 -8.33
CA LEU A 38 -12.47 -9.84 -7.46
C LEU A 38 -13.31 -8.82 -8.25
N ASP A 39 -14.30 -8.25 -7.60
CA ASP A 39 -15.09 -7.13 -8.13
C ASP A 39 -14.58 -5.78 -7.61
N LEU A 40 -14.30 -4.86 -8.52
CA LEU A 40 -13.96 -3.48 -8.18
C LEU A 40 -15.18 -2.65 -7.79
N GLN A 41 -16.40 -3.16 -8.02
CA GLN A 41 -17.68 -2.52 -7.68
C GLN A 41 -17.80 -1.10 -8.25
N ALA A 42 -17.37 -0.91 -9.50
CA ALA A 42 -17.22 0.42 -10.10
C ALA A 42 -18.50 1.28 -10.06
N SER A 43 -19.68 0.66 -10.15
CA SER A 43 -20.98 1.35 -10.04
C SER A 43 -21.25 1.96 -8.67
N GLN A 44 -20.53 1.52 -7.62
CA GLN A 44 -20.66 2.02 -6.25
C GLN A 44 -19.68 3.17 -5.93
N ALA A 45 -18.83 3.57 -6.87
CA ALA A 45 -17.89 4.67 -6.64
C ALA A 45 -18.65 6.01 -6.50
N ARG A 46 -18.63 6.58 -5.29
CA ARG A 46 -19.30 7.85 -4.98
C ARG A 46 -18.32 9.01 -4.85
N GLY A 47 -18.68 10.16 -5.39
CA GLY A 47 -17.93 11.41 -5.30
C GLY A 47 -16.58 11.39 -6.03
N GLY A 48 -15.91 12.56 -6.08
CA GLY A 48 -14.64 12.72 -6.78
C GLY A 48 -13.50 11.85 -6.21
N ALA A 49 -13.46 11.67 -4.89
CA ALA A 49 -12.46 10.83 -4.23
C ALA A 49 -12.62 9.34 -4.57
N GLY A 50 -13.87 8.83 -4.60
CA GLY A 50 -14.15 7.45 -4.95
C GLY A 50 -13.79 7.15 -6.41
N ALA A 51 -14.20 8.01 -7.34
CA ALA A 51 -13.83 7.90 -8.75
C ALA A 51 -12.30 7.96 -8.96
N GLN A 52 -11.60 8.81 -8.21
CA GLN A 52 -10.13 8.90 -8.27
C GLN A 52 -9.46 7.62 -7.74
N ALA A 53 -9.98 7.02 -6.66
CA ALA A 53 -9.49 5.76 -6.12
C ALA A 53 -9.66 4.62 -7.14
N LEU A 54 -10.86 4.48 -7.72
CA LEU A 54 -11.15 3.49 -8.76
C LEU A 54 -10.22 3.63 -9.97
N GLY A 55 -10.15 4.83 -10.53
CA GLY A 55 -9.30 5.09 -11.71
C GLY A 55 -7.82 4.84 -11.42
N ARG A 56 -7.36 5.09 -10.19
CA ARG A 56 -5.99 4.73 -9.76
C ARG A 56 -5.84 3.22 -9.72
N MET A 57 -6.76 2.49 -9.10
CA MET A 57 -6.70 1.03 -9.02
C MET A 57 -6.63 0.40 -10.40
N GLN A 58 -7.53 0.77 -11.31
CA GLN A 58 -7.56 0.28 -12.69
C GLN A 58 -6.23 0.53 -13.42
N ARG A 59 -5.64 1.74 -13.28
CA ARG A 59 -4.34 2.06 -13.89
C ARG A 59 -3.18 1.26 -13.33
N VAL A 60 -3.17 0.97 -12.03
CA VAL A 60 -2.11 0.14 -11.44
C VAL A 60 -2.32 -1.31 -11.85
N ALA A 61 -3.56 -1.81 -11.78
CA ALA A 61 -3.93 -3.18 -12.15
C ALA A 61 -3.54 -3.53 -13.60
N ALA A 62 -3.66 -2.57 -14.52
CA ALA A 62 -3.28 -2.76 -15.93
C ALA A 62 -1.79 -3.11 -16.16
N ARG A 63 -0.91 -2.94 -15.16
CA ARG A 63 0.52 -3.31 -15.24
C ARG A 63 0.80 -4.76 -14.86
N TYR A 64 -0.17 -5.41 -14.24
CA TYR A 64 -0.05 -6.74 -13.69
C TYR A 64 -0.81 -7.72 -14.56
N ASP A 65 -0.46 -9.00 -14.44
CA ASP A 65 -1.16 -10.07 -15.10
C ASP A 65 -2.50 -10.37 -14.38
N MET A 66 -3.38 -9.36 -14.35
CA MET A 66 -4.71 -9.39 -13.71
C MET A 66 -5.82 -9.66 -14.72
N GLN A 67 -5.44 -10.04 -15.94
CA GLN A 67 -6.34 -10.40 -17.04
C GLN A 67 -6.06 -11.84 -17.54
N GLY A 68 -5.17 -12.58 -16.86
CA GLY A 68 -4.85 -13.98 -17.20
C GLY A 68 -4.22 -14.16 -18.58
N ARG A 69 -3.46 -13.16 -19.06
CA ARG A 69 -2.84 -13.21 -20.39
C ARG A 69 -1.41 -13.77 -20.36
N GLY A 70 -0.89 -14.09 -19.17
CA GLY A 70 0.51 -14.49 -18.97
C GLY A 70 1.49 -13.30 -19.07
N ARG A 71 0.98 -12.11 -19.44
CA ARG A 71 1.75 -10.90 -19.74
C ARG A 71 1.64 -9.94 -18.57
N GLY A 72 2.77 -9.61 -17.96
CA GLY A 72 2.85 -8.72 -16.80
C GLY A 72 3.29 -9.44 -15.53
N ALA A 73 3.49 -8.63 -14.49
CA ALA A 73 4.00 -9.08 -13.21
C ALA A 73 2.92 -9.87 -12.45
N THR A 74 3.31 -10.96 -11.78
CA THR A 74 2.38 -11.78 -11.00
C THR A 74 2.01 -11.08 -9.70
N PRO A 75 0.72 -10.75 -9.47
CA PRO A 75 0.32 -10.07 -8.24
C PRO A 75 0.47 -10.97 -7.01
N MET A 76 0.90 -10.37 -5.90
CA MET A 76 0.99 -11.04 -4.60
C MET A 76 -0.16 -10.59 -3.71
N MET A 77 -1.01 -11.54 -3.30
CA MET A 77 -2.27 -11.28 -2.59
C MET A 77 -2.33 -12.05 -1.27
N LEU A 78 -2.94 -11.44 -0.27
CA LEU A 78 -3.48 -12.12 0.91
C LEU A 78 -5.00 -12.20 0.72
N ASP A 79 -5.53 -13.42 0.63
CA ASP A 79 -6.98 -13.66 0.59
C ASP A 79 -7.54 -13.63 2.02
N LEU A 80 -8.32 -12.59 2.32
CA LEU A 80 -8.91 -12.38 3.64
C LEU A 80 -10.09 -13.35 3.87
N ALA A 81 -10.83 -13.71 2.80
CA ALA A 81 -11.94 -14.65 2.92
C ALA A 81 -11.43 -16.04 3.30
N GLY A 82 -10.30 -16.46 2.74
CA GLY A 82 -9.65 -17.73 3.09
C GLY A 82 -9.03 -17.78 4.50
N CYS A 83 -8.99 -16.66 5.23
CA CYS A 83 -8.47 -16.63 6.60
C CYS A 83 -9.51 -17.00 7.67
N GLU A 84 -10.81 -17.13 7.33
CA GLU A 84 -11.88 -17.45 8.29
C GLU A 84 -11.89 -16.51 9.52
N GLY A 85 -11.63 -15.21 9.29
CA GLY A 85 -11.59 -14.18 10.32
C GLY A 85 -10.21 -13.97 10.95
N VAL A 86 -10.18 -13.18 12.03
CA VAL A 86 -8.93 -12.72 12.68
C VAL A 86 -8.10 -13.89 13.21
N GLN A 87 -8.74 -14.87 13.85
CA GLN A 87 -8.05 -16.00 14.47
C GLN A 87 -7.40 -16.91 13.42
N GLY A 88 -8.06 -17.18 12.30
CA GLY A 88 -7.47 -17.97 11.24
C GLY A 88 -6.35 -17.23 10.51
N PHE A 89 -6.43 -15.90 10.37
CA PHE A 89 -5.28 -15.09 9.92
C PHE A 89 -4.07 -15.18 10.87
N GLU A 90 -4.28 -15.11 12.19
CA GLU A 90 -3.19 -15.27 13.15
C GLU A 90 -2.58 -16.68 13.10
N ARG A 91 -3.41 -17.72 12.94
CA ARG A 91 -2.94 -19.10 12.71
C ARG A 91 -2.12 -19.21 11.43
N LEU A 92 -2.56 -18.58 10.33
CA LEU A 92 -1.83 -18.51 9.07
C LEU A 92 -0.44 -17.88 9.28
N LEU A 93 -0.38 -16.70 9.90
CA LEU A 93 0.90 -16.03 10.17
C LEU A 93 1.81 -16.87 11.06
N HIS A 94 1.26 -17.52 12.08
CA HIS A 94 2.02 -18.40 12.97
C HIS A 94 2.56 -19.64 12.23
N GLY A 95 1.74 -20.28 11.39
CA GLY A 95 2.14 -21.44 10.59
C GLY A 95 3.24 -21.12 9.58
N LEU A 96 3.21 -19.92 8.99
CA LEU A 96 4.27 -19.45 8.08
C LEU A 96 5.58 -19.13 8.81
N SER A 97 5.52 -18.76 10.09
CA SER A 97 6.68 -18.57 10.96
C SER A 97 6.23 -18.30 12.39
N SER A 98 6.65 -19.16 13.32
CA SER A 98 6.39 -19.02 14.77
C SER A 98 6.84 -17.66 15.35
N ARG A 99 7.82 -17.01 14.73
CA ARG A 99 8.33 -15.70 15.13
C ARG A 99 7.42 -14.52 14.74
N ASN A 100 6.44 -14.71 13.86
CA ASN A 100 5.63 -13.59 13.36
C ASN A 100 4.82 -12.93 14.48
N MET A 101 4.00 -13.71 15.17
CA MET A 101 3.18 -13.18 16.27
C MET A 101 4.03 -12.70 17.44
N SER A 102 5.18 -13.34 17.69
CA SER A 102 6.14 -12.87 18.69
C SER A 102 6.74 -11.50 18.35
N LYS A 103 6.97 -11.18 17.07
CA LYS A 103 7.39 -9.85 16.64
C LYS A 103 6.28 -8.81 16.79
N VAL A 104 5.04 -9.16 16.43
CA VAL A 104 3.87 -8.28 16.63
C VAL A 104 3.72 -7.93 18.11
N ARG A 105 3.70 -8.93 18.99
CA ARG A 105 3.62 -8.75 20.44
C ARG A 105 4.81 -7.98 21.03
N ARG A 106 6.03 -8.22 20.51
CA ARG A 106 7.21 -7.44 20.90
C ARG A 106 7.03 -5.97 20.56
N ALA A 107 6.61 -5.64 19.33
CA ALA A 107 6.37 -4.26 18.94
C ALA A 107 5.33 -3.58 19.85
N GLN A 108 4.22 -4.28 20.15
CA GLN A 108 3.21 -3.77 21.07
C GLN A 108 3.77 -3.51 22.48
N ARG A 109 4.57 -4.44 23.04
CA ARG A 109 5.23 -4.25 24.35
C ARG A 109 6.24 -3.11 24.37
N LEU A 110 6.82 -2.78 23.22
CA LEU A 110 7.70 -1.62 23.06
C LEU A 110 6.93 -0.29 22.92
N GLY A 111 5.59 -0.32 23.02
CA GLY A 111 4.75 0.87 22.98
C GLY A 111 4.33 1.31 21.58
N TYR A 112 4.63 0.55 20.54
CA TYR A 112 4.20 0.90 19.18
C TYR A 112 2.68 0.74 19.02
N ARG A 113 2.03 1.77 18.45
CA ARG A 113 0.59 1.81 18.20
C ARG A 113 0.30 2.00 16.70
N VAL A 114 -0.73 1.36 16.19
CA VAL A 114 -1.11 1.44 14.77
C VAL A 114 -2.47 2.10 14.63
N ARG A 115 -2.59 3.10 13.76
CA ARG A 115 -3.86 3.79 13.49
C ARG A 115 -3.86 4.50 12.13
N PRO A 116 -5.04 4.80 11.56
CA PRO A 116 -5.12 5.73 10.45
C PRO A 116 -4.69 7.14 10.89
N PHE A 117 -4.18 7.94 9.95
CA PHE A 117 -3.71 9.30 10.23
C PHE A 117 -3.93 10.26 9.05
N VAL A 118 -3.78 11.56 9.33
CA VAL A 118 -3.82 12.62 8.32
C VAL A 118 -2.40 12.99 7.90
N LEU A 119 -2.07 12.82 6.61
CA LEU A 119 -0.73 13.08 6.10
C LEU A 119 -0.20 14.48 6.47
N GLY A 120 -1.07 15.50 6.42
CA GLY A 120 -0.72 16.88 6.73
C GLY A 120 -0.17 17.10 8.14
N ASN A 121 -0.53 16.24 9.10
CA ASN A 121 -0.03 16.31 10.47
C ASN A 121 1.38 15.70 10.62
N HIS A 122 1.80 14.84 9.67
CA HIS A 122 3.00 14.00 9.82
C HIS A 122 3.96 14.04 8.61
N VAL A 123 3.96 15.13 7.83
CA VAL A 123 4.74 15.23 6.58
C VAL A 123 6.24 15.02 6.81
N HIS A 124 6.81 15.60 7.87
CA HIS A 124 8.24 15.46 8.19
C HIS A 124 8.59 14.05 8.67
N ASP A 125 7.67 13.35 9.32
CA ASP A 125 7.94 11.99 9.78
C ASP A 125 7.88 11.02 8.60
N VAL A 126 6.90 11.18 7.70
CA VAL A 126 6.84 10.42 6.44
C VAL A 126 8.10 10.68 5.60
N HIS A 127 8.58 11.93 5.57
CA HIS A 127 9.85 12.27 4.93
C HIS A 127 11.04 11.55 5.58
N ALA A 128 11.15 11.58 6.91
CA ALA A 128 12.20 10.88 7.65
C ALA A 128 12.16 9.37 7.38
N VAL A 129 10.97 8.74 7.40
CA VAL A 129 10.81 7.34 7.01
C VAL A 129 11.32 7.11 5.60
N LYS A 130 10.88 7.90 4.60
CA LYS A 130 11.30 7.74 3.20
C LYS A 130 12.81 7.89 3.00
N THR A 131 13.49 8.74 3.78
CA THR A 131 14.92 9.06 3.61
C THR A 131 15.87 8.30 4.54
N SER A 132 15.35 7.60 5.56
CA SER A 132 16.15 6.89 6.58
C SER A 132 17.12 5.81 6.05
N MET A 133 16.90 5.27 4.85
CA MET A 133 17.76 4.24 4.25
C MET A 133 18.25 4.63 2.85
N PRO A 134 19.54 4.43 2.52
CA PRO A 134 20.07 4.68 1.17
C PRO A 134 19.65 3.60 0.16
N VAL A 135 19.44 2.38 0.62
CA VAL A 135 19.01 1.23 -0.20
C VAL A 135 17.88 0.51 0.53
N ARG A 136 16.84 0.14 -0.20
CA ARG A 136 15.71 -0.67 0.29
C ARG A 136 15.55 -1.92 -0.59
N SER A 137 14.55 -2.73 -0.28
CA SER A 137 14.27 -3.96 -1.05
C SER A 137 14.07 -3.74 -2.55
N GLY A 138 13.60 -2.55 -2.96
CA GLY A 138 13.47 -2.14 -4.35
C GLY A 138 14.74 -1.54 -4.98
N GLY A 139 15.85 -1.48 -4.26
CA GLY A 139 17.11 -0.88 -4.71
C GLY A 139 17.42 0.48 -4.06
N PRO A 140 18.34 1.26 -4.67
CA PRO A 140 18.70 2.58 -4.19
C PRO A 140 17.51 3.53 -4.07
N VAL A 141 17.48 4.32 -3.00
CA VAL A 141 16.40 5.24 -2.68
C VAL A 141 16.82 6.67 -3.01
N LEU A 142 16.60 7.10 -4.26
CA LEU A 142 16.91 8.47 -4.69
C LEU A 142 16.22 9.53 -3.82
N ALA A 143 15.06 9.20 -3.25
CA ALA A 143 14.35 10.07 -2.31
C ALA A 143 15.23 10.50 -1.13
N ARG A 144 16.19 9.69 -0.68
CA ARG A 144 17.13 10.07 0.39
C ARG A 144 17.88 11.35 0.09
N TRP A 145 18.23 11.58 -1.18
CA TRP A 145 19.04 12.74 -1.59
C TRP A 145 18.20 13.87 -2.17
N LEU A 146 17.05 13.54 -2.77
CA LEU A 146 16.29 14.49 -3.59
C LEU A 146 14.94 14.89 -2.98
N LEU A 147 14.36 14.06 -2.11
CA LEU A 147 13.04 14.31 -1.56
C LEU A 147 13.13 15.36 -0.46
N ARG A 148 12.30 16.39 -0.55
CA ARG A 148 12.10 17.40 0.48
C ARG A 148 10.74 17.19 1.17
N PRO A 149 10.57 17.61 2.43
CA PRO A 149 9.29 17.46 3.14
C PRO A 149 8.09 18.02 2.36
N GLN A 150 8.24 19.19 1.72
CA GLN A 150 7.15 19.84 0.97
C GLN A 150 6.69 19.04 -0.26
N GLN A 151 7.50 18.10 -0.74
CA GLN A 151 7.15 17.19 -1.84
C GLN A 151 6.36 15.98 -1.36
N VAL A 152 6.45 15.62 -0.07
CA VAL A 152 5.68 14.53 0.52
C VAL A 152 4.20 14.91 0.64
N GLY A 153 3.92 16.12 1.11
CA GLY A 153 2.57 16.64 1.28
C GLY A 153 2.58 18.10 1.75
N ARG A 154 1.39 18.69 1.82
CA ARG A 154 1.20 20.03 2.40
C ARG A 154 1.13 19.89 3.92
N GLN A 155 2.11 20.47 4.62
CA GLN A 155 2.13 20.53 6.07
C GLN A 155 0.92 21.34 6.58
N ALA A 156 0.21 20.78 7.56
CA ALA A 156 -0.88 21.46 8.24
C ALA A 156 -0.32 22.47 9.25
N ARG A 157 -1.01 23.61 9.40
CA ARG A 157 -0.67 24.65 10.39
C ARG A 157 -1.29 24.37 11.76
N GLN A 158 -2.34 23.57 11.80
CA GLN A 158 -3.05 23.11 12.99
C GLN A 158 -3.31 21.61 12.83
N ALA A 159 -3.42 20.91 13.96
CA ALA A 159 -3.75 19.49 13.97
C ALA A 159 -5.11 19.27 13.28
N GLN A 160 -5.15 18.29 12.38
CA GLN A 160 -6.37 17.90 11.68
C GLN A 160 -6.86 16.56 12.20
N ASP A 161 -8.15 16.48 12.49
CA ASP A 161 -8.79 15.21 12.85
C ASP A 161 -8.85 14.28 11.65
N TRP A 162 -8.66 12.99 11.90
CA TRP A 162 -8.89 11.98 10.90
C TRP A 162 -10.39 11.88 10.60
N LYS A 163 -10.74 11.81 9.31
CA LYS A 163 -12.11 11.65 8.84
C LYS A 163 -12.28 10.33 8.12
N ALA A 164 -13.39 9.66 8.38
CA ALA A 164 -13.79 8.48 7.63
C ALA A 164 -13.95 8.81 6.13
N PRO A 165 -13.69 7.84 5.23
CA PRO A 165 -13.86 8.06 3.80
C PRO A 165 -15.34 8.26 3.45
N ALA A 166 -15.62 9.12 2.47
CA ALA A 166 -16.99 9.42 2.01
C ALA A 166 -17.63 8.27 1.21
N CYS A 167 -16.84 7.31 0.74
CA CYS A 167 -17.31 6.13 0.03
C CYS A 167 -16.74 4.89 0.73
N ASP A 168 -17.61 3.93 1.02
CA ASP A 168 -17.28 2.74 1.81
C ASP A 168 -16.35 1.78 1.06
N THR A 169 -16.50 1.72 -0.27
CA THR A 169 -15.82 0.75 -1.13
C THR A 169 -14.72 1.36 -1.99
N HIS A 170 -14.60 2.69 -2.04
CA HIS A 170 -13.62 3.40 -2.86
C HIS A 170 -12.94 4.53 -2.09
N TRP A 171 -11.74 4.27 -1.60
CA TRP A 171 -11.05 5.25 -0.78
C TRP A 171 -9.54 5.13 -0.85
N THR A 172 -8.88 6.14 -0.29
CA THR A 172 -7.45 6.11 -0.04
C THR A 172 -7.19 6.61 1.37
N LEU A 173 -6.54 5.79 2.18
CA LEU A 173 -6.26 6.08 3.59
C LEU A 173 -4.76 5.98 3.87
N TRP A 174 -4.31 6.74 4.85
CA TRP A 174 -2.96 6.63 5.39
C TRP A 174 -3.03 5.93 6.73
N TRP A 175 -2.16 4.94 6.90
CA TRP A 175 -2.01 4.16 8.13
C TRP A 175 -0.58 4.26 8.62
N GLY A 176 -0.42 4.41 9.93
CA GLY A 176 0.85 4.71 10.55
C GLY A 176 1.12 3.87 11.79
N VAL A 177 2.40 3.66 12.07
CA VAL A 177 2.90 3.14 13.35
C VAL A 177 3.53 4.30 14.12
N PHE A 178 3.07 4.50 15.34
CA PHE A 178 3.44 5.59 16.22
C PHE A 178 4.13 5.04 17.47
N ILE A 179 5.02 5.84 18.04
CA ILE A 179 5.60 5.63 19.37
C ILE A 179 5.56 6.95 20.14
N ASP A 180 5.38 6.88 21.47
CA ASP A 180 5.45 8.06 22.33
C ASP A 180 6.79 8.76 22.17
N ALA A 181 6.74 10.08 22.00
CA ALA A 181 7.90 10.92 21.89
C ALA A 181 7.53 12.30 22.43
N PRO A 182 7.47 12.48 23.77
CA PRO A 182 7.07 13.74 24.39
C PRO A 182 7.88 14.92 23.85
N GLY A 183 7.19 16.00 23.47
CA GLY A 183 7.79 17.18 22.85
C GLY A 183 8.17 17.00 21.38
N HIS A 184 7.88 15.86 20.75
CA HIS A 184 8.15 15.67 19.32
C HIS A 184 7.34 16.64 18.47
N ARG A 185 8.01 17.22 17.49
CA ARG A 185 7.42 18.17 16.54
C ARG A 185 7.52 17.64 15.12
N ASN A 186 6.42 17.78 14.38
CA ASN A 186 6.34 17.51 12.96
C ASN A 186 6.22 18.82 12.19
N GLY A 187 7.37 19.44 11.90
CA GLY A 187 7.40 20.82 11.41
C GLY A 187 6.88 21.80 12.47
N PRO A 188 5.85 22.62 12.19
CA PRO A 188 5.32 23.57 13.18
C PRO A 188 4.48 22.90 14.27
N LEU A 189 3.93 21.70 14.01
CA LEU A 189 3.01 21.02 14.92
C LEU A 189 3.77 20.25 16.00
N GLN A 190 3.35 20.35 17.25
CA GLN A 190 3.73 19.41 18.30
C GLN A 190 2.73 18.27 18.30
N THR A 191 3.22 17.03 18.26
CA THR A 191 2.36 15.82 18.22
C THR A 191 2.57 14.91 19.42
N ASP A 192 3.65 15.08 20.19
CA ASP A 192 4.04 14.26 21.35
C ASP A 192 4.19 12.74 21.06
N GLU A 193 4.09 12.37 19.79
CA GLU A 193 4.30 11.04 19.24
C GLU A 193 5.03 11.16 17.89
N ARG A 194 5.82 10.15 17.56
CA ARG A 194 6.55 10.07 16.28
C ARG A 194 5.97 8.98 15.40
N LEU A 195 5.71 9.30 14.14
CA LEU A 195 5.39 8.30 13.12
C LEU A 195 6.68 7.61 12.62
N VAL A 196 6.79 6.30 12.81
CA VAL A 196 8.02 5.52 12.51
C VAL A 196 7.85 4.53 11.36
N ALA A 197 6.62 4.25 10.95
CA ALA A 197 6.31 3.48 9.75
C ALA A 197 4.96 3.92 9.21
N TYR A 198 4.73 3.77 7.91
CA TYR A 198 3.44 4.08 7.31
C TYR A 198 3.15 3.22 6.09
N THR A 199 1.89 3.21 5.69
CA THR A 199 1.45 2.76 4.38
C THR A 199 0.33 3.64 3.88
N LYS A 200 0.24 3.75 2.55
CA LYS A 200 -0.92 4.30 1.87
C LYS A 200 -1.74 3.14 1.33
N LEU A 201 -2.98 3.04 1.79
CA LEU A 201 -3.95 2.05 1.38
C LEU A 201 -4.86 2.67 0.32
N ALA A 202 -5.13 1.94 -0.76
CA ALA A 202 -6.17 2.29 -1.71
C ALA A 202 -7.15 1.12 -1.85
N ARG A 203 -8.44 1.37 -1.64
CA ARG A 203 -9.49 0.36 -1.81
C ARG A 203 -10.33 0.67 -3.05
N SER A 204 -10.71 -0.37 -3.78
CA SER A 204 -11.75 -0.33 -4.80
C SER A 204 -12.50 -1.66 -4.80
N GLY A 205 -13.75 -1.64 -4.36
CA GLY A 205 -14.59 -2.82 -4.17
C GLY A 205 -13.98 -3.80 -3.18
N GLU A 206 -13.72 -5.02 -3.65
CA GLU A 206 -13.17 -6.12 -2.86
C GLU A 206 -11.64 -6.05 -2.67
N LEU A 207 -10.95 -5.17 -3.40
CA LEU A 207 -9.49 -5.11 -3.45
C LEU A 207 -8.92 -3.94 -2.64
N VAL A 208 -8.02 -4.24 -1.70
CA VAL A 208 -7.21 -3.25 -0.97
C VAL A 208 -5.75 -3.34 -1.42
N HIS A 209 -5.15 -2.23 -1.85
CA HIS A 209 -3.78 -2.19 -2.35
C HIS A 209 -2.85 -1.40 -1.42
N TYR A 210 -1.73 -2.02 -1.05
CA TYR A 210 -0.62 -1.39 -0.34
C TYR A 210 0.30 -0.66 -1.32
N LEU A 211 0.30 0.68 -1.30
CA LEU A 211 1.10 1.49 -2.22
C LEU A 211 2.53 1.75 -1.68
N ASP A 212 2.64 2.24 -0.44
CA ASP A 212 3.91 2.74 0.13
C ASP A 212 4.17 2.12 1.52
N LEU A 213 4.16 0.80 1.64
CA LEU A 213 4.45 0.12 2.90
C LEU A 213 5.93 0.30 3.28
N MET A 214 6.22 1.21 4.22
CA MET A 214 7.58 1.61 4.61
C MET A 214 7.76 1.76 6.12
N GLY A 215 8.98 1.46 6.60
CA GLY A 215 9.41 1.67 7.97
C GLY A 215 10.73 2.43 8.04
N HIS A 216 10.88 3.22 9.10
CA HIS A 216 12.11 3.91 9.44
C HIS A 216 13.19 2.91 9.83
N ARG A 217 14.42 3.09 9.31
CA ARG A 217 15.55 2.18 9.50
C ARG A 217 15.66 1.65 10.94
N ASP A 218 15.65 2.58 11.89
CA ASP A 218 15.97 2.29 13.30
C ASP A 218 14.87 1.51 14.02
N HIS A 219 13.66 1.47 13.44
CA HIS A 219 12.50 0.79 14.03
C HIS A 219 12.15 -0.52 13.30
N LEU A 220 12.85 -0.85 12.20
CA LEU A 220 12.57 -2.08 11.44
C LEU A 220 12.81 -3.36 12.25
N ALA A 221 13.85 -3.37 13.09
CA ALA A 221 14.22 -4.51 13.92
C ALA A 221 13.13 -4.87 14.96
N ASP A 222 12.33 -3.89 15.36
CA ASP A 222 11.26 -4.08 16.34
C ASP A 222 9.99 -4.68 15.74
N GLY A 223 9.91 -4.82 14.42
CA GLY A 223 8.79 -5.48 13.75
C GLY A 223 7.64 -4.55 13.37
N VAL A 224 7.84 -3.23 13.34
CA VAL A 224 6.81 -2.22 13.01
C VAL A 224 6.06 -2.51 11.70
N MET A 225 6.74 -3.08 10.71
CA MET A 225 6.13 -3.44 9.42
C MET A 225 5.12 -4.58 9.54
N LEU A 226 5.47 -5.61 10.33
CA LEU A 226 4.59 -6.75 10.55
C LEU A 226 3.44 -6.40 11.49
N LEU A 227 3.71 -5.57 12.50
CA LEU A 227 2.68 -4.99 13.37
C LEU A 227 1.63 -4.22 12.54
N MET A 228 2.07 -3.33 11.65
CA MET A 228 1.14 -2.57 10.80
C MET A 228 0.32 -3.46 9.87
N HIS A 229 0.97 -4.43 9.21
CA HIS A 229 0.27 -5.40 8.36
C HIS A 229 -0.78 -6.19 9.14
N ALA A 230 -0.41 -6.73 10.30
CA ALA A 230 -1.32 -7.50 11.14
C ALA A 230 -2.53 -6.68 11.60
N GLN A 231 -2.32 -5.43 12.02
CA GLN A 231 -3.42 -4.55 12.46
C GLN A 231 -4.33 -4.11 11.31
N ILE A 232 -3.79 -3.87 10.12
CA ILE A 232 -4.62 -3.55 8.94
C ILE A 232 -5.43 -4.77 8.49
N ALA A 233 -4.83 -5.96 8.44
CA ALA A 233 -5.53 -7.18 8.09
C ALA A 233 -6.64 -7.50 9.10
N ARG A 234 -6.34 -7.37 10.40
CA ARG A 234 -7.34 -7.48 11.47
C ARG A 234 -8.49 -6.50 11.30
N TRP A 235 -8.21 -5.22 11.10
CA TRP A 235 -9.24 -4.19 10.85
C TRP A 235 -10.16 -4.53 9.66
N LEU A 236 -9.58 -5.06 8.57
CA LEU A 236 -10.37 -5.49 7.40
C LEU A 236 -11.20 -6.75 7.67
N LEU A 237 -10.68 -7.71 8.45
CA LEU A 237 -11.35 -8.96 8.81
C LEU A 237 -12.46 -8.78 9.83
N GLU A 238 -12.31 -7.85 10.77
CA GLU A 238 -13.35 -7.50 11.75
C GLU A 238 -14.58 -6.90 11.05
N ALA A 239 -14.38 -6.16 9.96
CA ALA A 239 -15.45 -5.64 9.12
C ALA A 239 -16.49 -4.76 9.85
N ASP A 240 -16.15 -4.22 11.03
CA ASP A 240 -17.08 -3.47 11.89
C ASP A 240 -17.51 -2.12 11.28
N THR A 241 -16.67 -1.52 10.45
CA THR A 241 -16.93 -0.21 9.82
C THR A 241 -17.43 -0.36 8.38
N PRO A 242 -18.24 0.59 7.85
CA PRO A 242 -18.62 0.57 6.43
C PRO A 242 -17.41 0.48 5.48
N ALA A 243 -16.33 1.19 5.80
CA ALA A 243 -15.10 1.23 5.01
C ALA A 243 -14.33 -0.11 4.92
N THR A 244 -14.65 -1.10 5.76
CA THR A 244 -13.99 -2.41 5.81
C THR A 244 -14.85 -3.55 5.25
N ARG A 245 -16.17 -3.41 5.28
CA ARG A 245 -17.11 -4.47 4.84
C ARG A 245 -16.90 -4.84 3.39
N GLY A 246 -16.83 -6.15 3.11
CA GLY A 246 -16.68 -6.68 1.75
C GLY A 246 -15.26 -6.55 1.17
N ALA A 247 -14.24 -6.17 1.95
CA ALA A 247 -12.86 -6.32 1.52
C ALA A 247 -12.49 -7.80 1.49
N ARG A 248 -12.03 -8.31 0.35
CA ARG A 248 -11.72 -9.73 0.14
C ARG A 248 -10.23 -10.01 0.07
N ALA A 249 -9.44 -9.09 -0.49
CA ALA A 249 -8.02 -9.33 -0.66
C ALA A 249 -7.17 -8.08 -0.40
N ILE A 250 -6.00 -8.31 0.17
CA ILE A 250 -4.92 -7.31 0.22
C ILE A 250 -3.90 -7.62 -0.86
N TRP A 251 -3.62 -6.65 -1.70
CA TRP A 251 -2.60 -6.68 -2.71
C TRP A 251 -1.33 -5.97 -2.26
N TYR A 252 -0.18 -6.61 -2.45
CA TYR A 252 1.11 -5.98 -2.25
C TYR A 252 2.12 -6.29 -3.37
N GLY A 253 2.09 -5.47 -4.42
CA GLY A 253 3.05 -5.47 -5.51
C GLY A 253 3.13 -6.81 -6.25
N ALA A 254 4.26 -7.06 -6.92
CA ALA A 254 4.46 -8.27 -7.72
C ALA A 254 5.41 -9.28 -7.08
N LEU A 255 5.33 -10.53 -7.53
CA LEU A 255 6.26 -11.59 -7.17
C LEU A 255 7.67 -11.27 -7.67
N GLU A 256 7.82 -10.60 -8.81
CA GLU A 256 9.10 -10.36 -9.48
C GLU A 256 9.88 -9.13 -8.96
N HIS A 257 9.19 -8.30 -8.17
CA HIS A 257 9.76 -7.06 -7.64
C HIS A 257 10.55 -7.29 -6.35
N GLY A 258 11.59 -6.45 -6.18
CA GLY A 258 12.49 -6.45 -5.02
C GLY A 258 13.45 -7.63 -4.92
N GLY A 259 14.26 -7.63 -3.86
CA GLY A 259 15.22 -8.70 -3.54
C GLY A 259 14.65 -9.82 -2.66
N GLU A 260 15.52 -10.74 -2.24
CA GLU A 260 15.15 -11.94 -1.48
C GLU A 260 14.45 -11.63 -0.15
N GLY A 261 14.95 -10.65 0.61
CA GLY A 261 14.35 -10.25 1.87
C GLY A 261 12.88 -9.80 1.73
N LEU A 262 12.51 -9.19 0.61
CA LEU A 262 11.12 -8.81 0.34
C LEU A 262 10.25 -10.03 0.04
N LEU A 263 10.77 -11.01 -0.70
CA LEU A 263 10.02 -12.24 -0.97
C LEU A 263 9.78 -13.03 0.30
N ILE A 264 10.80 -13.17 1.14
CA ILE A 264 10.68 -13.80 2.46
C ILE A 264 9.65 -13.06 3.31
N TRP A 265 9.70 -11.73 3.31
CA TRP A 265 8.71 -10.92 4.03
C TRP A 265 7.29 -11.15 3.50
N LYS A 266 7.07 -11.12 2.17
CA LYS A 266 5.76 -11.34 1.55
C LYS A 266 5.19 -12.70 1.93
N ARG A 267 6.00 -13.75 1.81
CA ARG A 267 5.63 -15.11 2.21
C ARG A 267 5.24 -15.17 3.68
N ARG A 268 6.07 -14.61 4.57
CA ARG A 268 5.79 -14.61 6.02
C ARG A 268 4.58 -13.76 6.39
N ALA A 269 4.24 -12.75 5.61
CA ALA A 269 3.06 -11.93 5.81
C ALA A 269 1.77 -12.55 5.21
N GLY A 270 1.85 -13.75 4.63
CA GLY A 270 0.70 -14.46 4.07
C GLY A 270 0.37 -14.10 2.62
N PHE A 271 1.21 -13.32 1.95
CA PHE A 271 1.00 -13.03 0.53
C PHE A 271 1.45 -14.21 -0.33
N VAL A 272 0.60 -14.60 -1.27
CA VAL A 272 0.85 -15.66 -2.26
C VAL A 272 0.66 -15.12 -3.68
N PRO A 273 1.36 -15.67 -4.69
CA PRO A 273 1.08 -15.31 -6.07
C PRO A 273 -0.32 -15.80 -6.47
N VAL A 274 -1.06 -15.01 -7.24
CA VAL A 274 -2.38 -15.40 -7.75
C VAL A 274 -2.55 -15.09 -9.24
N GLN A 275 -3.45 -15.82 -9.90
CA GLN A 275 -4.01 -15.43 -11.19
C GLN A 275 -5.26 -14.58 -10.95
N LEU A 276 -5.10 -13.26 -10.93
CA LEU A 276 -6.22 -12.37 -10.65
C LEU A 276 -7.09 -12.15 -11.89
N ARG A 277 -8.42 -12.10 -11.69
CA ARG A 277 -9.40 -11.59 -12.66
C ARG A 277 -10.24 -10.49 -12.01
N LEU A 278 -10.22 -9.29 -12.59
CA LEU A 278 -11.00 -8.16 -12.09
C LEU A 278 -12.33 -8.03 -12.86
N GLN A 279 -13.44 -8.00 -12.12
CA GLN A 279 -14.78 -7.70 -12.60
C GLN A 279 -15.12 -6.22 -12.38
N GLY A 280 -16.08 -5.68 -13.14
CA GLY A 280 -16.55 -4.30 -12.99
C GLY A 280 -15.61 -3.22 -13.54
N GLY A 281 -14.44 -3.58 -14.10
CA GLY A 281 -13.68 -2.68 -14.96
C GLY A 281 -14.35 -2.63 -16.34
N SER A 282 -14.82 -1.47 -16.78
CA SER A 282 -15.32 -1.35 -18.16
C SER A 282 -14.26 -1.90 -19.12
N GLN A 283 -14.68 -2.76 -20.05
CA GLN A 283 -13.85 -3.20 -21.19
C GLN A 283 -13.64 -2.05 -22.20
N ALA A 284 -13.58 -0.80 -21.74
CA ALA A 284 -13.14 0.29 -22.58
C ALA A 284 -11.66 0.08 -22.86
N ARG A 285 -11.35 -0.58 -23.98
CA ARG A 285 -10.09 -0.34 -24.68
C ARG A 285 -9.95 1.18 -24.75
N PRO A 286 -8.92 1.81 -24.17
CA PRO A 286 -8.69 3.22 -24.43
C PRO A 286 -8.39 3.32 -25.93
N ALA A 287 -9.36 3.78 -26.71
CA ALA A 287 -9.15 4.28 -28.05
C ALA A 287 -8.11 5.40 -27.94
N GLY A 288 -6.96 5.24 -28.63
CA GLY A 288 -5.94 6.28 -28.74
C GLY A 288 -5.37 6.77 -27.39
N TRP A 289 -4.42 6.03 -26.83
CA TRP A 289 -3.70 6.40 -25.61
C TRP A 289 -2.81 7.65 -25.82
N PRO A 290 -3.12 8.84 -25.24
CA PRO A 290 -2.23 9.99 -25.32
C PRO A 290 -1.33 10.02 -24.08
N TRP A 291 -0.02 9.80 -24.26
CA TRP A 291 1.02 9.72 -23.23
C TRP A 291 1.30 11.03 -22.45
N GLY A 292 0.34 11.95 -22.34
CA GLY A 292 0.58 13.38 -22.08
C GLY A 292 0.48 13.90 -20.63
N ARG A 293 -0.23 13.27 -19.68
CA ARG A 293 -0.49 13.92 -18.36
C ARG A 293 -0.19 13.05 -17.14
N TRP A 294 1.09 12.99 -16.75
CA TRP A 294 1.56 12.30 -15.55
C TRP A 294 1.90 13.22 -14.36
N ARG A 295 1.57 14.53 -14.43
CA ARG A 295 1.78 15.44 -13.28
C ARG A 295 0.93 15.08 -12.05
N GLN A 296 -0.16 14.32 -12.20
CA GLN A 296 -1.12 14.02 -11.12
C GLN A 296 -0.78 12.80 -10.24
N LEU A 297 0.31 12.07 -10.49
CA LEU A 297 0.77 11.04 -9.54
C LEU A 297 1.49 11.60 -8.31
N TRP A 298 1.87 12.89 -8.34
CA TRP A 298 2.54 13.65 -7.28
C TRP A 298 1.98 15.06 -7.14
N GLN A 299 0.68 15.26 -7.41
CA GLN A 299 0.02 16.51 -7.02
C GLN A 299 -0.58 16.32 -5.61
N PRO A 300 -0.20 17.15 -4.61
CA PRO A 300 -1.05 17.30 -3.44
C PRO A 300 -2.44 17.67 -3.93
N ALA A 301 -3.50 17.17 -3.28
CA ALA A 301 -4.85 17.59 -3.58
C ALA A 301 -4.91 19.12 -3.50
N THR A 302 -5.01 19.79 -4.65
CA THR A 302 -5.19 21.24 -4.71
C THR A 302 -6.64 21.55 -5.02
N ARG A 303 -7.22 22.32 -4.08
CA ARG A 303 -8.44 23.14 -4.10
C ARG A 303 -9.76 22.40 -3.93
N GLY A 304 -10.38 22.66 -2.76
CA GLY A 304 -11.84 22.72 -2.66
C GLY A 304 -12.37 24.03 -3.30
N PRO A 305 -13.69 24.18 -3.40
CA PRO A 305 -14.30 25.49 -3.61
C PRO A 305 -14.39 26.21 -2.26
N ASP A 306 -13.67 27.33 -2.14
CA ASP A 306 -14.05 28.43 -1.26
C ASP A 306 -14.16 29.68 -2.15
N LYS A 307 -15.35 30.28 -2.13
CA LYS A 307 -15.69 31.71 -2.09
C LYS A 307 -17.22 31.76 -1.93
N ALA A 308 -17.69 32.17 -0.75
CA ALA A 308 -18.14 33.54 -0.42
C ALA A 308 -19.42 33.87 -1.21
N ASP A 309 -20.60 34.04 -0.63
CA ASP A 309 -20.96 34.68 0.65
C ASP A 309 -21.95 33.84 1.49
#